data_AF-A0A4U6U6Z1-F1
#
_entry.id   AF-A0A4U6U6Z1-F1
#
_cell.length_a   1.000
_cell.length_b   1.000
_cell.length_c   1.000
_cell.angle_alpha   90.00
_cell.angle_beta   90.00
_cell.angle_gamma   90.00
#
_symmetry.space_group_name_H-M   'P 1'
#
loop_
_entity.id
_entity.type
_entity.pdbx_description
1 polymer ?
#
loop_
_entity_poly.entity_id
_entity_poly.type
_entity_poly.pdbx_seq_one_letter_code
_entity_poly.pdbx_strand_id
1 'polypeptide(L)'
;MVADSVDMVPDSVEPDSVESLCPRCGTFHAGGVFGEACYQARRNARRCGRCGLLHEDYDMPVKWFHLMDKFDCEFYIPDVAKLEMDGTRIKLTDDVLKKVEEHIKKQQTKSTKED
;
A
#
# COMPACT_ATOMS: atom_id res chain seq x y z
N MET A 1 -12.61 5.48 67.57
CA MET A 1 -11.43 5.79 66.72
C MET A 1 -11.80 5.32 65.32
N VAL A 2 -11.96 6.25 64.39
CA VAL A 2 -12.32 5.96 62.99
C VAL A 2 -11.02 5.59 62.28
N ALA A 3 -10.91 4.35 61.81
CA ALA A 3 -9.82 3.95 60.93
C ALA A 3 -10.33 4.10 59.49
N ASP A 4 -9.96 5.21 58.86
CA ASP A 4 -10.18 5.47 57.44
C ASP A 4 -9.16 4.64 56.66
N SER A 5 -9.63 3.54 56.07
CA SER A 5 -8.79 2.63 55.29
C SER A 5 -8.85 3.08 53.84
N VAL A 6 -7.85 3.84 53.41
CA VAL A 6 -7.66 4.22 52.01
C VAL A 6 -7.41 2.97 51.17
N ASP A 7 -8.42 2.59 50.39
CA ASP A 7 -8.36 1.55 49.37
C ASP A 7 -7.44 2.04 48.24
N MET A 8 -6.20 1.55 48.23
CA MET A 8 -5.27 1.83 47.13
C MET A 8 -5.71 1.02 45.91
N VAL A 9 -6.45 1.68 45.02
CA VAL A 9 -6.71 1.22 43.66
C VAL A 9 -5.36 0.93 43.01
N PRO A 10 -5.07 -0.30 42.55
CA PRO A 10 -3.85 -0.54 41.80
C PRO A 10 -3.96 0.23 40.50
N ASP A 11 -2.98 1.11 40.26
CA ASP A 11 -2.79 1.77 38.98
C ASP A 11 -2.75 0.66 37.92
N SER A 12 -3.73 0.65 37.01
CA SER A 12 -3.77 -0.30 35.91
C SER A 12 -2.51 -0.10 35.09
N VAL A 13 -1.51 -0.95 35.32
CA VAL A 13 -0.38 -1.08 34.41
C VAL A 13 -0.97 -1.53 33.07
N GLU A 14 -1.03 -0.60 32.12
CA GLU A 14 -1.25 -0.91 30.71
C GLU A 14 -0.30 -2.07 30.40
N PRO A 15 -0.79 -3.25 29.98
CA PRO A 15 0.10 -4.38 29.75
C PRO A 15 1.09 -3.95 28.68
N ASP A 16 2.36 -3.83 29.08
CA ASP A 16 3.51 -3.65 28.19
C ASP A 16 3.28 -4.60 27.01
N SER A 17 2.98 -4.03 25.85
CA SER A 17 2.49 -4.80 24.72
C SER A 17 3.66 -5.61 24.18
N VAL A 18 3.85 -6.82 24.72
CA VAL A 18 5.02 -7.66 24.47
C VAL A 18 5.10 -7.92 22.97
N GLU A 19 6.10 -7.33 22.33
CA GLU A 19 6.36 -7.56 20.91
C GLU A 19 6.71 -9.03 20.72
N SER A 20 5.96 -9.70 19.85
CA SER A 20 6.15 -11.11 19.57
C SER A 20 6.53 -11.29 18.11
N LEU A 21 7.35 -12.30 17.83
CA LEU A 21 7.68 -12.67 16.45
C LEU A 21 6.41 -13.17 15.76
N CYS A 22 5.92 -12.43 14.78
CA CYS A 22 4.73 -12.84 14.06
C CYS A 22 5.07 -13.91 13.02
N PRO A 23 4.50 -15.12 13.09
CA PRO A 23 4.81 -16.21 12.17
C PRO A 23 4.33 -15.94 10.72
N ARG A 24 3.49 -14.92 10.50
CA ARG A 24 3.00 -14.57 9.16
C ARG A 24 3.85 -13.55 8.42
N CYS A 25 4.45 -12.61 9.13
CA CYS A 25 5.26 -11.55 8.51
C CYS A 25 6.74 -11.60 8.90
N GLY A 26 7.12 -12.44 9.87
CA GLY A 26 8.51 -12.61 10.29
C GLY A 26 9.11 -11.42 11.03
N THR A 27 8.29 -10.44 11.44
CA THR A 27 8.72 -9.25 12.18
C THR A 27 8.17 -9.29 13.61
N PHE A 28 8.89 -8.64 14.54
CA PHE A 28 8.41 -8.43 15.90
C PHE A 28 7.42 -7.26 15.93
N HIS A 29 6.24 -7.47 16.51
CA HIS A 29 5.31 -6.39 16.81
C HIS A 29 4.29 -6.81 17.87
N ALA A 30 3.69 -5.83 18.52
CA ALA A 30 2.54 -6.01 19.42
C ALA A 30 1.26 -6.37 18.64
N GLY A 31 0.25 -6.90 19.33
CA GLY A 31 -1.08 -7.18 18.75
C GLY A 31 -1.19 -8.45 17.89
N GLY A 32 -0.11 -9.24 17.80
CA GLY A 32 -0.12 -10.53 17.13
C GLY A 32 -0.56 -10.49 15.66
N VAL A 33 -0.99 -11.64 15.15
CA VAL A 33 -1.20 -11.91 13.73
C VAL A 33 -2.30 -11.07 13.06
N PHE A 34 -3.18 -10.46 13.86
CA PHE A 34 -4.30 -9.63 13.41
C PHE A 34 -4.06 -8.13 13.65
N GLY A 35 -2.91 -7.75 14.20
CA GLY A 35 -2.57 -6.35 14.46
C GLY A 35 -2.25 -5.56 13.20
N GLU A 36 -2.48 -4.24 13.27
CA GLU A 36 -2.12 -3.27 12.21
C GLU A 36 -0.62 -3.38 11.84
N ALA A 37 0.25 -3.64 12.82
CA ALA A 37 1.67 -3.82 12.57
C ALA A 37 1.97 -5.05 11.68
N CYS A 38 1.27 -6.18 11.87
CA CYS A 38 1.37 -7.33 10.98
C CYS A 38 0.88 -6.98 9.57
N TYR A 39 -0.24 -6.26 9.47
CA TYR A 39 -0.80 -5.82 8.19
C TYR A 39 0.20 -4.94 7.42
N GLN A 40 0.77 -3.94 8.10
CA GLN A 40 1.73 -3.01 7.51
C GLN A 40 3.05 -3.71 7.14
N ALA A 41 3.56 -4.61 7.98
CA ALA A 41 4.76 -5.40 7.66
C ALA A 41 4.56 -6.23 6.38
N ARG A 42 3.41 -6.91 6.25
CA ARG A 42 3.06 -7.66 5.03
C ARG A 42 2.87 -6.77 3.81
N ARG A 43 2.37 -5.55 4.00
CA ARG A 43 2.18 -4.59 2.92
C ARG A 43 3.54 -4.08 2.42
N ASN A 44 4.45 -3.76 3.34
CA ASN A 44 5.81 -3.35 3.04
C ASN A 44 6.61 -4.46 2.34
N ALA A 45 6.47 -5.72 2.78
CA ALA A 45 7.13 -6.86 2.15
C ALA A 45 6.68 -7.13 0.70
N ARG A 46 5.49 -6.64 0.31
CA ARG A 46 4.95 -6.78 -1.06
C ARG A 46 5.26 -5.60 -1.96
N ARG A 47 5.95 -4.56 -1.45
CA ARG A 47 6.36 -3.43 -2.28
C ARG A 47 7.30 -3.91 -3.37
N CYS A 48 7.13 -3.35 -4.56
CA CYS A 48 7.96 -3.63 -5.71
C CYS A 48 9.41 -3.26 -5.42
N GLY A 49 10.35 -4.19 -5.68
CA GLY A 49 11.78 -3.92 -5.50
C GLY A 49 12.33 -2.85 -6.44
N ARG A 50 11.64 -2.57 -7.57
CA ARG A 50 12.05 -1.56 -8.55
C ARG A 50 11.59 -0.16 -8.17
N CYS A 51 10.29 0.05 -7.95
CA CYS A 51 9.73 1.39 -7.70
C CYS A 51 9.34 1.64 -6.25
N GLY A 52 9.42 0.64 -5.36
CA GLY A 52 9.04 0.77 -3.95
C GLY A 52 7.54 0.90 -3.69
N LEU A 53 6.70 0.86 -4.73
CA LEU A 53 5.26 0.97 -4.63
C LEU A 53 4.59 -0.40 -4.50
N LEU A 54 3.42 -0.42 -3.89
CA LEU A 54 2.55 -1.59 -3.93
C LEU A 54 1.67 -1.52 -5.18
N HIS A 55 1.93 -2.38 -6.17
CA HIS A 55 1.20 -2.32 -7.46
C HIS A 55 -0.31 -2.54 -7.29
N GLU A 56 -0.70 -3.36 -6.31
CA GLU A 56 -2.10 -3.66 -5.96
C GLU A 56 -2.93 -2.38 -5.70
N ASP A 57 -2.28 -1.29 -5.25
CA ASP A 57 -2.95 0.00 -5.01
C ASP A 57 -3.34 0.75 -6.30
N TYR A 58 -2.76 0.35 -7.43
CA TYR A 58 -2.92 1.01 -8.73
C TYR A 58 -3.61 0.14 -9.78
N ASP A 59 -3.78 -1.17 -9.53
CA ASP A 59 -4.41 -2.09 -10.48
C ASP A 59 -5.84 -1.67 -10.86
N MET A 60 -6.64 -1.23 -9.89
CA MET A 60 -8.01 -0.78 -10.14
C MET A 60 -8.08 0.50 -10.99
N PRO A 61 -7.38 1.60 -10.66
CA PRO A 61 -7.44 2.82 -11.48
C PRO A 61 -6.86 2.62 -12.89
N VAL A 62 -5.78 1.84 -13.08
CA VAL A 62 -5.27 1.62 -14.45
C VAL A 62 -6.24 0.82 -15.31
N LYS A 63 -6.97 -0.12 -14.69
CA LYS A 63 -8.02 -0.87 -15.38
C LYS A 63 -9.17 0.03 -15.81
N TRP A 64 -9.61 0.91 -14.93
CA TRP A 64 -10.76 1.77 -15.21
C TRP A 64 -10.42 2.94 -16.15
N PHE A 65 -9.28 3.58 -15.97
CA PHE A 65 -8.95 4.82 -16.69
C PHE A 65 -8.00 4.62 -17.88
N HIS A 66 -7.16 3.57 -17.87
CA HIS A 66 -6.09 3.39 -18.86
C HIS A 66 -6.28 2.14 -19.73
N LEU A 67 -7.34 1.35 -19.51
CA LEU A 67 -7.61 0.10 -20.25
C LEU A 67 -6.42 -0.88 -20.20
N MET A 68 -5.79 -0.97 -19.03
CA MET A 68 -4.68 -1.89 -18.72
C MET A 68 -5.11 -2.85 -17.62
N ASP A 69 -4.85 -4.15 -17.76
CA ASP A 69 -5.35 -5.13 -16.79
C ASP A 69 -4.68 -5.02 -15.41
N LYS A 70 -3.39 -4.62 -15.39
CA LYS A 70 -2.59 -4.44 -14.17
C LYS A 70 -1.64 -3.26 -14.30
N PHE A 71 -1.24 -2.70 -13.17
CA PHE A 71 -0.28 -1.60 -13.13
C PHE A 71 1.12 -2.10 -13.54
N ASP A 72 1.70 -1.45 -14.55
CA ASP A 72 3.03 -1.72 -15.03
C ASP A 72 3.99 -0.57 -14.66
N CYS A 73 4.80 -0.80 -13.63
CA CYS A 73 5.76 0.19 -13.17
C CYS A 73 6.83 0.55 -14.21
N GLU A 74 7.13 -0.30 -15.20
CA GLU A 74 8.09 0.02 -16.27
C GLU A 74 7.51 1.02 -17.25
N PHE A 75 6.22 0.88 -17.53
CA PHE A 75 5.48 1.79 -18.39
C PHE A 75 5.24 3.16 -17.73
N TYR A 76 4.73 3.17 -16.49
CA TYR A 76 4.37 4.40 -15.79
C TYR A 76 5.56 5.12 -15.16
N ILE A 77 6.61 4.38 -14.78
CA ILE A 77 7.81 4.90 -14.11
C ILE A 77 9.04 4.36 -14.85
N PRO A 78 9.31 4.88 -16.07
CA PRO A 78 10.46 4.42 -16.85
C PRO A 78 11.79 4.73 -16.13
N ASP A 79 11.85 5.87 -15.44
CA ASP A 79 12.99 6.31 -14.64
C ASP A 79 12.55 6.49 -13.17
N VAL A 80 12.91 5.52 -12.32
CA VAL A 80 12.52 5.51 -10.91
C VAL A 80 13.11 6.71 -10.15
N ALA A 81 14.26 7.24 -10.58
CA ALA A 81 14.87 8.41 -9.95
C ALA A 81 14.04 9.69 -10.15
N LYS A 82 13.14 9.70 -11.13
CA LYS A 82 12.22 10.81 -11.44
C LYS A 82 10.79 10.55 -10.95
N LEU A 83 10.59 9.52 -10.14
CA LEU A 83 9.29 9.25 -9.56
C LEU A 83 8.88 10.39 -8.63
N GLU A 84 7.82 11.11 -8.99
CA GLU A 84 7.20 12.10 -8.13
C GLU A 84 5.87 11.58 -7.58
N MET A 85 5.65 11.83 -6.28
CA MET A 85 4.43 11.46 -5.58
C MET A 85 3.64 12.71 -5.20
N ASP A 86 2.31 12.64 -5.31
CA ASP A 86 1.34 13.58 -4.75
C ASP A 86 0.51 12.87 -3.69
N GLY A 87 0.94 12.96 -2.43
CA GLY A 87 0.40 12.15 -1.34
C GLY A 87 0.55 10.66 -1.63
N THR A 88 -0.56 9.97 -1.89
CA THR A 88 -0.61 8.54 -2.22
C THR A 88 -0.71 8.26 -3.72
N ARG A 89 -0.64 9.29 -4.58
CA ARG A 89 -0.83 9.17 -6.03
C ARG A 89 0.49 9.40 -6.75
N ILE A 90 0.76 8.62 -7.79
CA ILE A 90 1.92 8.85 -8.67
C ILE A 90 1.60 10.02 -9.60
N LYS A 91 2.55 10.95 -9.77
CA LYS A 91 2.47 11.96 -10.83
C LYS A 91 3.02 11.37 -12.13
N LEU A 92 2.22 11.47 -13.19
CA LEU A 92 2.64 11.02 -14.52
C LEU A 92 3.28 12.18 -15.28
N THR A 93 4.42 11.90 -15.92
CA THR A 93 5.08 12.86 -16.82
C THR A 93 4.34 12.96 -18.16
N ASP A 94 4.55 14.05 -18.89
CA ASP A 94 3.94 14.26 -20.21
C ASP A 94 4.24 13.12 -21.19
N ASP A 95 5.46 12.59 -21.15
CA ASP A 95 5.88 11.44 -21.96
C ASP A 95 5.07 10.17 -21.66
N VAL A 96 4.81 9.91 -20.37
CA VAL A 96 4.02 8.76 -19.93
C VAL A 96 2.54 8.98 -20.28
N LEU A 97 2.01 10.19 -20.08
CA LEU A 97 0.64 10.55 -20.46
C LEU A 97 0.41 10.34 -21.96
N LYS A 98 1.33 10.78 -22.82
CA LYS A 98 1.25 10.56 -24.27
C LYS A 98 1.19 9.06 -24.61
N LYS A 99 2.04 8.23 -23.99
CA LYS A 99 2.03 6.78 -24.20
C LYS A 99 0.72 6.14 -23.74
N VAL A 100 0.19 6.58 -22.59
CA VAL A 100 -1.12 6.16 -22.08
C VAL A 100 -2.22 6.47 -23.11
N GLU A 101 -2.27 7.70 -23.61
CA GLU A 101 -3.28 8.09 -24.60
C GLU A 101 -3.20 7.27 -25.89
N GLU A 102 -1.98 7.03 -26.39
CA GLU A 102 -1.76 6.16 -27.55
C GLU A 102 -2.23 4.72 -27.29
N HIS A 103 -2.00 4.19 -26.09
CA HIS A 103 -2.48 2.87 -25.68
C HIS A 103 -4.02 2.82 -25.65
N ILE A 104 -4.67 3.80 -25.02
CA ILE A 104 -6.14 3.88 -24.95
C ILE A 104 -6.75 3.92 -26.36
N LYS A 105 -6.21 4.78 -27.25
CA LYS A 105 -6.65 4.88 -28.65
C LYS A 105 -6.52 3.53 -29.36
N LYS A 106 -5.39 2.84 -29.20
CA LYS A 106 -5.18 1.51 -29.79
C LYS A 106 -6.21 0.50 -29.30
N GLN A 107 -6.50 0.46 -27.99
CA GLN A 107 -7.47 -0.49 -27.44
C GLN A 107 -8.90 -0.19 -27.92
N GLN A 108 -9.29 1.08 -27.97
CA GLN A 108 -10.60 1.47 -28.52
C GLN A 108 -10.76 1.06 -29.99
N THR A 109 -9.73 1.24 -30.82
CA THR A 109 -9.79 0.82 -32.23
C THR A 109 -9.85 -0.69 -32.43
N LYS A 110 -9.41 -1.49 -31.43
CA LYS A 110 -9.56 -2.95 -31.47
C LYS A 110 -10.97 -3.36 -31.12
N SER A 111 -11.54 -2.80 -30.06
CA SER A 111 -12.93 -3.07 -29.67
C SER A 111 -13.93 -2.73 -30.78
N THR A 112 -13.71 -1.66 -31.55
CA THR A 112 -14.62 -1.28 -32.67
C THR A 112 -14.46 -2.16 -33.92
N LYS A 113 -13.43 -3.01 -34.02
CA LYS A 113 -13.22 -3.92 -35.15
C LYS A 113 -13.71 -5.34 -34.88
N GLU A 114 -14.08 -5.63 -33.63
CA GLU A 114 -14.62 -6.92 -33.19
C GLU A 114 -16.16 -6.92 -33.12
N ASP A 115 -16.80 -5.81 -33.52
CA ASP A 115 -18.25 -5.65 -33.73
C ASP A 115 -18.63 -5.73 -35.22
#